data_AF-A0A1E7GV38-F1
#
_entry.id   AF-A0A1E7GV38-F1
#
_cell.length_a   1.000
_cell.length_b   1.000
_cell.length_c   1.000
_cell.angle_alpha   90.00
_cell.angle_beta   90.00
_cell.angle_gamma   90.00
#
_symmetry.space_group_name_H-M   'P 1'
#
loop_
_entity.id
_entity.type
_entity.pdbx_description
1 polymer ?
#
loop_
_entity_poly.entity_id
_entity_poly.type
_entity_poly.pdbx_seq_one_letter_code
_entity_poly.pdbx_strand_id
1 'polypeptide(L)'
;MSKELTDDELQGLLAQHDEYKAQAEVLAGQMDAIQMSILECERATNTIDALDTEDEIISLVPIGAGSFVHAKLVSSDRTIVGLGSGVSAEMSADAARTCLNDRKEKLTKILEQMNKTLNEIAGRVQMIQAEASKQMQAKQADQAYM
;
A
#
# COMPACT_ATOMS: atom_id res chain seq x y z
N MET A 1 -23.09 38.48 -9.18
CA MET A 1 -22.38 38.89 -7.95
C MET A 1 -21.60 37.68 -7.47
N SER A 2 -20.34 37.56 -7.88
CA SER A 2 -19.44 36.53 -7.37
C SER A 2 -19.23 36.84 -5.89
N LYS A 3 -19.66 35.94 -5.01
CA LYS A 3 -19.58 36.14 -3.58
C LYS A 3 -18.10 35.95 -3.19
N GLU A 4 -17.41 37.05 -2.89
CA GLU A 4 -16.05 36.99 -2.34
C GLU A 4 -16.09 36.25 -0.99
N LEU A 5 -15.16 35.31 -0.80
CA LEU A 5 -15.00 34.64 0.49
C LEU A 5 -14.43 35.60 1.53
N THR A 6 -15.02 35.58 2.71
CA THR A 6 -14.48 36.23 3.92
C THR A 6 -13.13 35.60 4.30
N ASP A 7 -12.30 36.33 5.06
CA ASP A 7 -11.00 35.82 5.51
C ASP A 7 -11.13 34.54 6.35
N ASP A 8 -12.20 34.43 7.15
CA ASP A 8 -12.53 33.23 7.93
C ASP A 8 -12.86 32.03 7.03
N GLU A 9 -13.60 32.24 5.93
CA GLU A 9 -13.92 31.18 4.97
C GLU A 9 -12.67 30.71 4.20
N LEU A 10 -11.75 31.64 3.88
CA LEU A 10 -10.48 31.29 3.23
C LEU A 10 -9.57 30.48 4.18
N GLN A 11 -9.48 30.86 5.45
CA GLN A 11 -8.75 30.10 6.46
C GLN A 11 -9.36 28.69 6.64
N GLY A 12 -10.69 28.59 6.65
CA GLY A 12 -11.38 27.31 6.70
C GLY A 12 -11.05 26.39 5.53
N LEU A 13 -10.96 26.94 4.30
CA LEU A 13 -10.54 26.17 3.12
C LEU A 13 -9.09 25.67 3.23
N LEU A 14 -8.18 26.50 3.70
CA LEU A 14 -6.77 26.12 3.89
C LEU A 14 -6.63 25.03 4.96
N ALA A 15 -7.37 25.12 6.06
CA ALA A 15 -7.40 24.09 7.09
C ALA A 15 -7.90 22.74 6.54
N GLN A 16 -8.97 22.75 5.73
CA GLN A 16 -9.48 21.54 5.07
C GLN A 16 -8.48 20.96 4.07
N HIS A 17 -7.76 21.80 3.34
CA HIS A 17 -6.70 21.36 2.43
C HIS A 17 -5.61 20.59 3.19
N ASP A 18 -5.13 21.14 4.30
CA ASP A 18 -4.06 20.54 5.09
C ASP A 18 -4.51 19.23 5.75
N GLU A 19 -5.77 19.16 6.18
CA GLU A 19 -6.38 17.92 6.69
C GLU A 19 -6.39 16.83 5.61
N TYR A 20 -6.88 17.12 4.40
CA TYR A 20 -6.90 16.15 3.30
C TYR A 20 -5.50 15.71 2.89
N LYS A 21 -4.54 16.62 2.91
CA LYS A 21 -3.14 16.28 2.62
C LYS A 21 -2.58 15.31 3.67
N ALA A 22 -2.82 15.56 4.96
CA ALA A 22 -2.41 14.66 6.03
C ALA A 22 -3.06 13.27 5.89
N GLN A 23 -4.35 13.22 5.54
CA GLN A 23 -5.04 11.95 5.28
C GLN A 23 -4.43 11.19 4.09
N ALA A 24 -4.07 11.88 3.01
CA ALA A 24 -3.42 11.28 1.85
C ALA A 24 -2.04 10.69 2.19
N GLU A 25 -1.25 11.38 3.01
CA GLU A 25 0.08 10.91 3.45
C GLU A 25 -0.02 9.63 4.29
N VAL A 26 -0.97 9.57 5.23
CA VAL A 26 -1.23 8.34 6.02
C VAL A 26 -1.69 7.20 5.12
N LEU A 27 -2.59 7.47 4.17
CA LEU A 27 -3.11 6.46 3.25
C LEU A 27 -2.00 5.90 2.35
N ALA A 28 -1.11 6.75 1.85
CA ALA A 28 0.04 6.34 1.04
C ALA A 28 0.96 5.39 1.82
N GLY A 29 1.28 5.71 3.08
CA GLY A 29 2.11 4.84 3.92
C GLY A 29 1.49 3.46 4.18
N GLN A 30 0.15 3.39 4.32
CA GLN A 30 -0.56 2.12 4.43
C GLN A 30 -0.53 1.33 3.13
N MET A 31 -0.67 2.00 1.99
CA MET A 31 -0.60 1.37 0.67
C MET A 31 0.78 0.76 0.40
N ASP A 32 1.86 1.41 0.83
CA ASP A 32 3.23 0.88 0.72
C ASP A 32 3.40 -0.41 1.53
N ALA A 33 2.88 -0.45 2.76
CA ALA A 33 2.90 -1.65 3.58
C ALA A 33 2.15 -2.83 2.92
N ILE A 34 1.00 -2.56 2.29
CA ILE A 34 0.23 -3.59 1.58
C ILE A 34 0.97 -4.07 0.33
N GLN A 35 1.61 -3.18 -0.43
CA GLN A 35 2.45 -3.55 -1.57
C GLN A 35 3.61 -4.48 -1.16
N MET A 36 4.26 -4.19 -0.04
CA MET A 36 5.30 -5.07 0.51
C MET A 36 4.74 -6.46 0.85
N SER A 37 3.56 -6.55 1.47
CA SER A 37 2.91 -7.84 1.74
C SER A 37 2.51 -8.61 0.47
N ILE A 38 2.12 -7.91 -0.61
CA ILE A 38 1.86 -8.53 -1.92
C ILE A 38 3.15 -9.15 -2.47
N LEU A 39 4.26 -8.39 -2.47
CA LEU A 39 5.57 -8.89 -2.93
C LEU A 39 6.07 -10.07 -2.09
N GLU A 40 5.79 -10.08 -0.79
CA GLU A 40 6.09 -11.23 0.08
C GLU A 40 5.30 -12.47 -0.31
N CYS A 41 4.00 -12.34 -0.62
CA CYS A 41 3.19 -13.45 -1.11
C CYS A 41 3.75 -13.99 -2.44
N GLU A 42 4.14 -13.12 -3.37
CA GLU A 42 4.75 -13.53 -4.65
C GLU A 42 6.07 -14.24 -4.45
N ARG A 43 6.96 -13.71 -3.61
CA ARG A 43 8.24 -14.35 -3.27
C ARG A 43 8.03 -15.72 -2.66
N ALA A 44 7.07 -15.87 -1.75
CA ALA A 44 6.75 -17.14 -1.13
C ALA A 44 6.25 -18.16 -2.16
N THR A 45 5.29 -17.78 -3.02
CA THR A 45 4.79 -18.64 -4.11
C THR A 45 5.91 -19.07 -5.06
N ASN A 46 6.74 -18.12 -5.52
CA ASN A 46 7.87 -18.43 -6.41
C ASN A 46 8.91 -19.35 -5.76
N THR A 47 9.11 -19.22 -4.44
CA THR A 47 10.01 -20.11 -3.69
C THR A 47 9.44 -21.52 -3.62
N ILE A 48 8.14 -21.66 -3.36
CA ILE A 48 7.47 -22.97 -3.37
C ILE A 48 7.61 -23.62 -4.75
N ASP A 49 7.37 -22.87 -5.83
CA ASP A 49 7.50 -23.38 -7.20
C ASP A 49 8.94 -23.84 -7.53
N ALA A 50 9.94 -23.14 -7.03
CA ALA A 50 11.35 -23.50 -7.25
C ALA A 50 11.80 -24.72 -6.43
N LEU A 51 11.08 -25.08 -5.36
CA LEU A 51 11.40 -26.21 -4.49
C LEU A 51 10.61 -27.47 -4.85
N ASP A 52 9.44 -27.34 -5.46
CA ASP A 52 8.52 -28.44 -5.86
C ASP A 52 9.06 -29.30 -7.03
N THR A 53 10.35 -29.19 -7.38
CA THR A 53 10.94 -29.85 -8.55
C THR A 53 11.87 -31.01 -8.22
N GLU A 54 12.38 -31.12 -6.98
CA GLU A 54 13.36 -32.15 -6.60
C GLU A 54 13.06 -32.79 -5.24
N ASP A 55 13.32 -34.10 -5.13
CA ASP A 55 13.09 -34.90 -3.91
C ASP A 55 14.05 -34.55 -2.76
N GLU A 56 15.27 -34.12 -3.09
CA GLU A 56 16.28 -33.72 -2.11
C GLU A 56 17.06 -32.50 -2.58
N ILE A 57 16.90 -31.38 -1.87
CA ILE A 57 17.58 -30.12 -2.20
C ILE A 57 18.65 -29.85 -1.14
N ILE A 58 19.91 -29.75 -1.57
CA ILE A 58 21.00 -29.23 -0.73
C ILE A 58 21.07 -27.72 -0.94
N SER A 59 20.88 -26.95 0.13
CA SER A 59 20.84 -25.49 0.08
C SER A 59 21.72 -24.86 1.16
N LEU A 60 22.12 -23.61 0.92
CA LEU A 60 22.85 -22.78 1.88
C LEU A 60 21.89 -21.87 2.62
N VAL A 61 21.82 -22.02 3.94
CA VAL A 61 21.01 -21.16 4.81
C VAL A 61 21.88 -20.04 5.36
N PRO A 62 21.56 -18.76 5.11
CA PRO A 62 22.31 -17.64 5.67
C PRO A 62 22.10 -17.55 7.18
N ILE A 63 23.20 -17.39 7.92
CA ILE A 63 23.17 -17.24 9.39
C ILE A 63 23.68 -15.87 9.87
N GLY A 64 23.99 -14.95 8.93
CA GLY A 64 24.45 -13.59 9.20
C GLY A 64 25.94 -13.36 8.92
N ALA A 65 26.39 -12.10 8.91
CA ALA A 65 27.78 -11.71 8.64
C ALA A 65 28.40 -12.32 7.36
N GLY A 66 27.59 -12.55 6.31
CA GLY A 66 28.03 -13.22 5.09
C GLY A 66 28.35 -14.71 5.25
N SER A 67 27.93 -15.33 6.36
CA SER A 67 28.15 -16.74 6.68
C SER A 67 26.93 -17.60 6.38
N PHE A 68 27.18 -18.85 5.98
CA PHE A 68 26.16 -19.80 5.54
C PHE A 68 26.40 -21.19 6.14
N VAL A 69 25.33 -21.95 6.34
CA VAL A 69 25.38 -23.37 6.72
C VAL A 69 24.73 -24.23 5.63
N HIS A 70 25.27 -25.43 5.43
CA HIS A 70 24.64 -26.40 4.54
C HIS A 70 23.41 -27.00 5.23
N ALA A 71 22.30 -27.06 4.51
CA ALA A 71 21.09 -27.73 4.93
C ALA A 71 20.58 -28.64 3.81
N LYS A 72 19.95 -29.75 4.22
CA LYS A 72 19.20 -30.63 3.33
C LYS A 72 17.71 -30.36 3.58
N LEU A 73 16.98 -29.96 2.55
CA LEU A 73 15.54 -29.84 2.62
C LEU A 73 14.92 -31.23 2.60
N VAL A 74 14.02 -31.48 3.53
CA VAL A 74 13.17 -32.68 3.58
C VAL A 74 11.74 -32.26 3.27
N SER A 75 10.99 -33.11 2.55
CA SER A 75 9.58 -32.86 2.22
C SER A 75 9.34 -31.55 1.46
N SER A 76 10.02 -31.38 0.32
CA SER A 76 9.88 -30.22 -0.58
C SER A 76 8.45 -29.99 -1.09
N ASP A 77 7.60 -31.03 -1.02
CA ASP A 77 6.18 -31.00 -1.37
C ASP A 77 5.28 -30.38 -0.28
N ARG A 78 5.84 -30.03 0.89
CA ARG A 78 5.07 -29.52 2.05
C ARG A 78 5.55 -28.14 2.50
N THR A 79 4.63 -27.33 3.00
CA THR A 79 4.91 -25.98 3.47
C THR A 79 4.04 -25.62 4.66
N ILE A 80 4.65 -25.00 5.68
CA ILE A 80 3.90 -24.44 6.82
C ILE A 80 3.49 -23.02 6.47
N VAL A 81 2.18 -22.79 6.37
CA VAL A 81 1.61 -21.48 6.03
C VAL A 81 0.92 -20.89 7.26
N GLY A 82 1.30 -19.66 7.63
CA GLY A 82 0.60 -18.90 8.65
C GLY A 82 -0.80 -18.50 8.18
N LEU A 83 -1.82 -18.81 8.99
CA LEU A 83 -3.22 -18.49 8.73
C LEU A 83 -3.70 -17.24 9.47
N GLY A 84 -2.88 -16.70 10.36
CA GLY A 84 -3.19 -15.54 11.20
C GLY A 84 -3.46 -15.91 12.65
N SER A 85 -3.53 -14.92 13.53
CA SER A 85 -3.84 -15.11 14.97
C SER A 85 -2.94 -16.13 15.68
N GLY A 86 -1.68 -16.26 15.26
CA GLY A 86 -0.73 -17.22 15.82
C GLY A 86 -0.96 -18.68 15.37
N VAL A 87 -1.86 -18.93 14.42
CA VAL A 87 -2.15 -20.26 13.89
C VAL A 87 -1.43 -20.46 12.56
N SER A 88 -0.85 -21.65 12.38
CA SER A 88 -0.24 -22.11 11.13
C SER A 88 -0.74 -23.51 10.79
N ALA A 89 -0.72 -23.84 9.50
CA ALA A 89 -1.09 -25.17 9.01
C ALA A 89 -0.02 -25.68 8.06
N GLU A 90 0.28 -26.98 8.16
CA GLU A 90 1.08 -27.68 7.17
C GLU A 90 0.18 -28.03 5.97
N MET A 91 0.61 -27.61 4.79
CA MET A 91 -0.12 -27.76 3.53
C MET A 91 0.77 -28.44 2.49
N SER A 92 0.17 -29.01 1.45
CA SER A 92 0.93 -29.34 0.24
C SER A 92 1.38 -28.06 -0.46
N ALA A 93 2.39 -28.14 -1.31
CA ALA A 93 2.86 -27.04 -2.15
C ALA A 93 1.67 -26.39 -2.91
N ASP A 94 0.78 -27.21 -3.48
CA ASP A 94 -0.39 -26.73 -4.22
C ASP A 94 -1.42 -25.96 -3.37
N ALA A 95 -1.73 -26.50 -2.18
CA ALA A 95 -2.64 -25.82 -1.26
C ALA A 95 -2.01 -24.53 -0.70
N ALA A 96 -0.70 -24.53 -0.45
CA ALA A 96 0.04 -23.35 -0.02
C ALA A 96 0.04 -22.26 -1.09
N ARG A 97 0.28 -22.61 -2.37
CA ARG A 97 0.18 -21.68 -3.51
C ARG A 97 -1.21 -21.05 -3.61
N THR A 98 -2.24 -21.88 -3.53
CA THR A 98 -3.63 -21.40 -3.57
C THR A 98 -3.89 -20.41 -2.43
N CYS A 99 -3.48 -20.76 -1.20
CA CYS A 99 -3.64 -19.89 -0.03
C CYS A 99 -2.92 -18.54 -0.18
N LEU A 100 -1.68 -18.54 -0.67
CA LEU A 100 -0.87 -17.34 -0.86
C LEU A 100 -1.39 -16.47 -2.01
N ASN A 101 -1.86 -17.07 -3.10
CA ASN A 101 -2.47 -16.36 -4.22
C ASN A 101 -3.81 -15.73 -3.84
N ASP A 102 -4.65 -16.44 -3.09
CA ASP A 102 -5.89 -15.87 -2.53
C ASP A 102 -5.62 -14.68 -1.61
N ARG A 103 -4.57 -14.78 -0.79
CA ARG A 103 -4.13 -13.68 0.08
C ARG A 103 -3.66 -12.48 -0.73
N LYS A 104 -2.80 -12.72 -1.73
CA LYS A 104 -2.35 -11.69 -2.68
C LYS A 104 -3.54 -11.01 -3.35
N GLU A 105 -4.51 -11.75 -3.88
CA GLU A 105 -5.68 -11.18 -4.56
C GLU A 105 -6.49 -10.28 -3.64
N LYS A 106 -6.72 -10.70 -2.39
CA LYS A 106 -7.40 -9.89 -1.37
C LYS A 106 -6.65 -8.59 -1.09
N LEU A 107 -5.33 -8.66 -0.92
CA LEU A 107 -4.49 -7.49 -0.70
C LEU A 107 -4.52 -6.54 -1.91
N THR A 108 -4.46 -7.07 -3.14
CA THR A 108 -4.57 -6.28 -4.37
C THR A 108 -5.89 -5.54 -4.44
N LYS A 109 -7.03 -6.19 -4.13
CA LYS A 109 -8.34 -5.53 -4.08
C LYS A 109 -8.40 -4.41 -3.04
N ILE A 110 -7.80 -4.61 -1.87
CA ILE A 110 -7.71 -3.57 -0.84
C ILE A 110 -6.88 -2.39 -1.35
N LEU A 111 -5.73 -2.66 -1.99
CA LEU A 111 -4.87 -1.64 -2.57
C LEU A 111 -5.57 -0.85 -3.68
N GLU A 112 -6.35 -1.51 -4.53
CA GLU A 112 -7.18 -0.85 -5.55
C GLU A 112 -8.21 0.08 -4.93
N GLN A 113 -8.86 -0.35 -3.84
CA GLN A 113 -9.84 0.47 -3.13
C GLN A 113 -9.17 1.69 -2.47
N MET A 114 -7.99 1.52 -1.87
CA MET A 114 -7.22 2.63 -1.29
C MET A 114 -6.77 3.62 -2.35
N ASN A 115 -6.33 3.14 -3.52
CA ASN A 115 -6.00 4.01 -4.66
C ASN A 115 -7.21 4.87 -5.10
N LYS A 116 -8.42 4.30 -5.14
CA LYS A 116 -9.63 5.07 -5.45
C LYS A 116 -9.86 6.18 -4.41
N THR A 117 -9.77 5.85 -3.12
CA THR A 117 -9.90 6.83 -2.05
C THR A 117 -8.82 7.92 -2.12
N LEU A 118 -7.57 7.56 -2.43
CA LEU A 118 -6.49 8.53 -2.61
C LEU A 118 -6.77 9.49 -3.77
N ASN A 119 -7.28 8.98 -4.89
CA ASN A 119 -7.67 9.81 -6.03
C ASN A 119 -8.83 10.75 -5.71
N GLU A 120 -9.82 10.31 -4.93
CA GLU A 120 -10.91 11.16 -4.45
C GLU A 120 -10.40 12.29 -3.55
N ILE A 121 -9.47 12.00 -2.64
CA ILE A 121 -8.82 13.00 -1.79
C ILE A 121 -8.03 14.00 -2.64
N ALA A 122 -7.24 13.52 -3.61
CA ALA A 122 -6.48 14.38 -4.52
C ALA A 122 -7.41 15.32 -5.32
N GLY A 123 -8.56 14.82 -5.79
CA GLY A 123 -9.57 15.64 -6.46
C GLY A 123 -10.16 16.73 -5.55
N ARG A 124 -10.43 16.41 -4.28
CA ARG A 124 -10.89 17.41 -3.29
C ARG A 124 -9.85 18.49 -3.03
N VAL A 125 -8.60 18.09 -2.86
CA VAL A 125 -7.46 19.01 -2.69
C VAL A 125 -7.34 19.96 -3.89
N GLN A 126 -7.44 19.45 -5.13
CA GLN A 126 -7.40 20.28 -6.34
C GLN A 126 -8.57 21.27 -6.42
N MET A 127 -9.79 20.86 -6.04
CA MET A 127 -10.95 21.76 -6.00
C MET A 127 -10.75 22.90 -5.00
N ILE A 128 -10.24 22.59 -3.79
CA ILE A 128 -9.97 23.59 -2.76
C ILE A 128 -8.88 24.57 -3.24
N GLN A 129 -7.80 24.08 -3.83
CA GLN A 129 -6.73 24.94 -4.37
C GLN A 129 -7.23 25.86 -5.50
N ALA A 130 -8.07 25.34 -6.39
CA ALA A 130 -8.65 26.13 -7.49
C ALA A 130 -9.57 27.24 -6.96
N GLU A 131 -10.40 26.94 -5.95
CA GLU A 131 -11.26 27.95 -5.32
C GLU A 131 -10.42 29.00 -4.58
N ALA A 132 -9.47 28.58 -3.75
CA ALA A 132 -8.58 29.49 -3.02
C ALA A 132 -7.80 30.41 -3.97
N SER A 133 -7.25 29.87 -5.07
CA SER A 133 -6.51 30.67 -6.06
C SER A 133 -7.39 31.70 -6.77
N LYS A 134 -8.65 31.36 -7.11
CA LYS A 134 -9.58 32.31 -7.74
C LYS A 134 -9.87 33.49 -6.81
N GLN A 135 -10.08 33.21 -5.52
CA GLN A 135 -10.39 34.24 -4.54
C GLN A 135 -9.18 35.15 -4.25
N MET A 136 -7.96 34.60 -4.23
CA MET A 136 -6.74 35.42 -4.09
C MET A 136 -6.54 36.36 -5.30
N GLN A 137 -6.81 35.88 -6.52
CA GLN A 137 -6.71 36.70 -7.73
C GLN A 137 -7.78 37.80 -7.77
N ALA A 138 -9.01 37.49 -7.34
CA ALA A 138 -10.08 38.48 -7.23
C ALA A 138 -9.71 39.61 -6.26
N LYS A 139 -9.20 39.27 -5.07
CA LYS A 139 -8.73 40.26 -4.07
C LYS A 139 -7.57 41.12 -4.59
N GLN A 140 -6.63 40.57 -5.36
CA GLN A 140 -5.53 41.34 -5.94
C GLN A 140 -5.96 42.28 -7.09
N ALA A 141 -6.94 41.87 -7.90
CA ALA A 141 -7.46 42.70 -8.99
C ALA A 141 -8.24 43.92 -8.46
N ASP A 142 -8.98 43.74 -7.37
CA ASP A 142 -9.74 44.82 -6.73
C ASP A 142 -8.81 45.84 -6.03
N GLN A 143 -7.71 45.37 -5.43
CA GLN A 143 -6.67 46.24 -4.86
C GLN A 143 -5.83 46.98 -5.90
N ALA A 144 -5.77 46.50 -7.15
CA ALA A 144 -5.06 47.17 -8.24
C ALA A 144 -5.89 48.28 -8.92
N TYR A 145 -7.20 48.34 -8.65
CA TYR A 145 -8.14 49.34 -9.18
C TYR A 145 -8.60 50.39 -8.16
N MET A 146 -8.08 50.31 -6.93
CA MET A 146 -8.15 51.35 -5.88
C MET A 146 -6.83 52.12 -5.80
#